data_AF-A0A8J2F230-F1
#
_entry.id   AF-A0A8J2F230-F1
#
_cell.length_a   1.000
_cell.length_b   1.000
_cell.length_c   1.000
_cell.angle_alpha   90.00
_cell.angle_beta   90.00
_cell.angle_gamma   90.00
#
_symmetry.space_group_name_H-M   'P 1'
#
loop_
_entity.id
_entity.type
_entity.pdbx_description
1 polymer ?
#
loop_
_entity_poly.entity_id
_entity_poly.type
_entity_poly.pdbx_seq_one_letter_code
_entity_poly.pdbx_strand_id
1 'polypeptide(L)'
;MCSEWNALVLIDEADIFIEARNSSELQRNAVVCVMLRLLEYYNGGLFLTTNRVGNVDPAVSSRITVMLGYDPLNAEGREKVWRNLLGTSASEKIKALTKDEYRHLASYVLNGRQIKNSILLGKALSKERGEPLSLVTLERAVRAVAGEREAAETRTERIHSRESPSAWGSSGVVNFPAAGRLTMSPLEGSFAPH
;
A
#
# COMPACT_ATOMS: atom_id res chain seq x y z
N MET A 1 28.07 15.00 -19.74
CA MET A 1 28.37 13.57 -19.48
C MET A 1 27.13 12.69 -19.46
N CYS A 2 26.05 12.96 -18.71
CA CYS A 2 24.79 12.18 -18.83
C CYS A 2 23.92 12.55 -20.05
N SER A 3 24.06 13.76 -20.59
CA SER A 3 23.28 14.26 -21.74
C SER A 3 23.58 13.54 -23.07
N GLU A 4 24.72 12.86 -23.18
CA GLU A 4 25.06 12.11 -24.40
C GLU A 4 24.44 10.71 -24.43
N TRP A 5 23.97 10.18 -23.29
CA TRP A 5 23.62 8.76 -23.14
C TRP A 5 22.13 8.50 -22.97
N ASN A 6 21.28 9.54 -23.01
CA ASN A 6 19.84 9.42 -22.81
C ASN A 6 19.48 8.56 -21.58
N ALA A 7 20.27 8.72 -20.51
CA ALA A 7 20.22 7.83 -19.35
C ALA A 7 18.96 8.10 -18.53
N LEU A 8 18.44 7.03 -17.92
CA LEU A 8 17.36 7.09 -16.94
C LEU A 8 17.98 7.06 -15.55
N VAL A 9 17.71 8.08 -14.73
CA VAL A 9 18.12 8.12 -13.33
C VAL A 9 16.96 7.66 -12.47
N LEU A 10 17.22 6.76 -11.53
CA LEU A 10 16.28 6.33 -10.51
C LEU A 10 16.85 6.72 -9.14
N ILE A 11 16.07 7.45 -8.35
CA ILE A 11 16.39 7.76 -6.95
C ILE A 11 15.33 7.07 -6.10
N ASP A 12 15.77 6.09 -5.32
CA ASP A 12 14.91 5.39 -4.38
C ASP A 12 14.89 6.08 -3.02
N GLU A 13 13.79 5.94 -2.30
CA GLU A 13 13.55 6.54 -0.97
C GLU A 13 13.81 8.05 -0.96
N ALA A 14 13.26 8.76 -1.95
CA ALA A 14 13.47 10.20 -2.13
C ALA A 14 12.67 11.08 -1.14
N ASP A 15 12.15 10.53 -0.04
CA ASP A 15 11.29 11.24 0.91
C ASP A 15 12.01 12.42 1.58
N ILE A 16 13.29 12.27 1.92
CA ILE A 16 14.14 13.35 2.46
C ILE A 16 14.18 14.55 1.51
N PHE A 17 14.15 14.31 0.20
CA PHE A 17 14.26 15.33 -0.84
C PHE A 17 12.92 15.97 -1.24
N ILE A 18 11.81 15.25 -1.05
CA ILE A 18 10.49 15.63 -1.58
C ILE A 18 9.62 16.30 -0.49
N GLU A 19 9.78 15.94 0.78
CA GLU A 19 8.95 16.50 1.86
C GLU A 19 9.25 17.99 2.13
N ALA A 20 8.20 18.72 2.52
CA ALA A 20 8.21 20.17 2.68
C ALA A 20 9.26 20.65 3.67
N ARG A 21 9.84 21.80 3.35
CA ARG A 21 10.87 22.45 4.18
C ARG A 21 10.33 22.82 5.55
N ASN A 22 11.10 22.49 6.60
CA ASN A 22 10.86 22.92 7.97
C ASN A 22 11.86 24.02 8.35
N SER A 23 11.41 25.11 8.98
CA SER A 23 12.26 26.23 9.39
C SER A 23 13.32 25.86 10.42
N SER A 24 13.16 24.76 11.16
CA SER A 24 14.14 24.28 12.14
C SER A 24 15.26 23.41 11.56
N GLU A 25 15.18 22.98 10.29
CA GLU A 25 16.09 21.98 9.71
C GLU A 25 16.94 22.55 8.56
N LEU A 26 17.90 23.42 8.90
CA LEU A 26 18.77 24.09 7.91
C LEU A 26 19.54 23.10 7.01
N GLN A 27 20.07 22.01 7.60
CA GLN A 27 20.85 21.01 6.87
C GLN A 27 20.01 20.27 5.82
N ARG A 28 18.79 19.88 6.18
CA ARG A 28 17.85 19.24 5.26
C ARG A 28 17.44 20.19 4.13
N ASN A 29 17.11 21.44 4.48
CA ASN A 29 16.74 22.46 3.51
C ASN A 29 17.86 22.71 2.49
N ALA A 30 19.14 22.66 2.91
CA ALA A 30 20.27 22.77 1.99
C ALA A 30 20.31 21.62 0.97
N VAL A 31 20.09 20.38 1.42
CA VAL A 31 20.03 19.20 0.55
C VAL A 31 18.85 19.28 -0.44
N VAL A 32 17.66 19.68 0.04
CA VAL A 32 16.48 19.90 -0.82
C VAL A 32 16.76 20.98 -1.88
N CYS A 33 17.44 22.08 -1.51
CA CYS A 33 17.83 23.13 -2.46
C CYS A 33 18.80 22.63 -3.54
N VAL A 34 19.80 21.82 -3.17
CA VAL A 34 20.72 21.21 -4.13
C VAL A 34 19.96 20.25 -5.05
N MET A 35 19.05 19.45 -4.49
CA MET A 35 18.24 18.52 -5.26
C MET A 35 17.34 19.23 -6.27
N LEU A 36 16.63 20.29 -5.88
CA LEU A 36 15.83 21.11 -6.78
C LEU A 36 16.64 21.66 -7.96
N ARG A 37 17.90 22.05 -7.70
CA ARG A 37 18.82 22.48 -8.75
C ARG A 37 19.17 21.34 -9.71
N LEU A 38 19.40 20.12 -9.20
CA LEU A 38 19.63 18.95 -10.04
C LEU A 38 18.40 18.60 -10.88
N LEU A 39 17.19 18.68 -10.31
CA LEU A 39 15.94 18.46 -11.05
C LEU A 39 15.76 19.43 -12.22
N GLU A 40 16.14 20.69 -12.03
CA GLU A 40 15.96 21.75 -13.03
C GLU A 40 16.95 21.64 -14.21
N TYR A 41 18.19 21.21 -13.95
CA TYR A 41 19.22 21.09 -14.98
C TYR A 41 19.37 19.68 -15.56
N TYR A 42 18.61 18.70 -15.06
CA TYR A 42 18.70 17.33 -15.55
C TYR A 42 18.06 17.19 -16.93
N ASN A 43 18.87 16.83 -17.91
CA ASN A 43 18.42 16.56 -19.28
C ASN A 43 18.38 15.03 -19.49
N GLY A 44 17.24 14.42 -19.15
CA GLY A 44 16.98 12.98 -19.25
C GLY A 44 15.70 12.54 -18.53
N GLY A 45 15.43 11.23 -18.48
CA GLY A 45 14.33 10.66 -17.70
C GLY A 45 14.72 10.46 -16.24
N LEU A 46 13.92 10.98 -15.30
CA LEU A 46 14.15 10.83 -13.86
C LEU A 46 12.94 10.16 -13.20
N PHE A 47 13.20 9.10 -12.44
CA PHE A 47 12.22 8.41 -11.63
C PHE A 47 12.58 8.58 -10.15
N LEU A 48 11.58 8.96 -9.36
CA LEU A 48 11.69 9.08 -7.91
C LEU A 48 10.70 8.11 -7.29
N THR A 49 11.15 7.30 -6.33
CA THR A 49 10.26 6.48 -5.51
C THR A 49 10.28 6.98 -4.08
N THR A 50 9.09 7.10 -3.47
CA THR A 50 8.94 7.53 -2.07
C THR A 50 7.85 6.72 -1.40
N ASN A 51 8.09 6.29 -0.17
CA ASN A 51 7.08 5.68 0.69
C ASN A 51 6.25 6.74 1.44
N ARG A 52 6.65 8.01 1.36
CA ARG A 52 5.98 9.14 2.01
C ARG A 52 5.46 10.10 0.95
N VAL A 53 4.15 10.06 0.74
CA VAL A 53 3.44 11.02 -0.13
C VAL A 53 3.02 12.27 0.65
N GLY A 54 3.23 12.29 1.98
CA GLY A 54 2.83 13.38 2.85
C GLY A 54 3.63 14.66 2.62
N ASN A 55 2.90 15.77 2.43
CA ASN A 55 3.41 17.14 2.37
C ASN A 55 4.61 17.35 1.44
N VAL A 56 4.44 17.04 0.15
CA VAL A 56 5.46 17.32 -0.88
C VAL A 56 5.70 18.83 -1.00
N ASP A 57 6.96 19.27 -1.06
CA ASP A 57 7.30 20.67 -1.29
C ASP A 57 6.69 21.15 -2.63
N PRO A 58 5.90 22.24 -2.65
CA PRO A 58 5.28 22.73 -3.86
C PRO A 58 6.24 23.00 -5.02
N ALA A 59 7.49 23.39 -4.73
CA ALA A 59 8.51 23.65 -5.73
C ALA A 59 9.10 22.36 -6.33
N VAL A 60 9.07 21.26 -5.59
CA VAL A 60 9.39 19.92 -6.09
C VAL A 60 8.24 19.42 -6.97
N SER A 61 7.00 19.53 -6.49
CA SER A 61 5.81 19.12 -7.23
C SER A 61 5.68 19.82 -8.59
N SER A 62 5.99 21.12 -8.66
CA SER A 62 5.95 21.87 -9.93
C SER A 62 6.99 21.40 -10.97
N ARG A 63 7.98 20.61 -10.57
CA ARG A 63 9.02 20.04 -11.43
C ARG A 63 8.78 18.55 -11.74
N ILE A 64 7.77 17.93 -11.14
CA ILE A 64 7.39 16.53 -11.40
C ILE A 64 6.35 16.50 -12.54
N THR A 65 6.67 15.81 -13.63
CA THR A 65 5.75 15.68 -14.78
C THR A 65 4.56 14.77 -14.47
N VAL A 66 4.80 13.65 -13.77
CA VAL A 66 3.79 12.65 -13.44
C VAL A 66 4.04 12.14 -12.03
N MET A 67 2.98 12.12 -11.22
CA MET A 67 2.97 11.50 -9.90
C MET A 67 2.07 10.26 -9.94
N LEU A 68 2.64 9.09 -9.65
CA LEU A 68 1.91 7.83 -9.65
C LEU A 68 1.65 7.40 -8.20
N GLY A 69 0.39 7.43 -7.79
CA GLY A 69 -0.06 6.84 -6.54
C GLY A 69 -0.28 5.34 -6.70
N TYR A 70 0.21 4.54 -5.76
CA TYR A 70 -0.05 3.10 -5.71
C TYR A 70 -0.94 2.80 -4.52
N ASP A 71 -2.20 2.49 -4.80
CA ASP A 71 -3.14 2.04 -3.78
C ASP A 71 -2.81 0.60 -3.33
N PRO A 72 -3.20 0.22 -2.09
CA PRO A 72 -3.13 -1.17 -1.66
C PRO A 72 -3.86 -2.11 -2.64
N LEU A 73 -3.29 -3.29 -2.86
CA LEU A 73 -3.86 -4.28 -3.76
C LEU A 73 -5.26 -4.71 -3.27
N ASN A 74 -6.27 -4.61 -4.14
CA ASN A 74 -7.57 -5.23 -3.90
C ASN A 74 -7.48 -6.76 -4.04
N ALA A 75 -8.54 -7.48 -3.67
CA ALA A 75 -8.54 -8.95 -3.69
C ALA A 75 -8.24 -9.52 -5.09
N GLU A 76 -8.80 -8.94 -6.15
CA GLU A 76 -8.53 -9.38 -7.53
C GLU A 76 -7.06 -9.15 -7.93
N GLY A 77 -6.50 -8.01 -7.54
CA GLY A 77 -5.09 -7.67 -7.74
C GLY A 77 -4.16 -8.64 -7.00
N ARG A 78 -4.48 -8.97 -5.75
CA ARG A 78 -3.74 -9.98 -4.98
C ARG A 78 -3.82 -11.36 -5.65
N GLU A 79 -4.99 -11.77 -6.14
CA GLU A 79 -5.16 -13.02 -6.88
C GLU A 79 -4.26 -13.07 -8.13
N LYS A 80 -4.23 -11.98 -8.92
CA LYS A 80 -3.35 -11.86 -10.09
C LYS A 80 -1.88 -11.95 -9.71
N VAL A 81 -1.46 -11.28 -8.63
CA VAL A 81 -0.07 -11.34 -8.13
C VAL A 81 0.30 -12.77 -7.71
N TRP A 82 -0.56 -13.46 -6.96
CA TRP A 82 -0.35 -14.86 -6.59
C TRP A 82 -0.19 -15.76 -7.81
N ARG A 83 -1.08 -15.63 -8.80
CA ARG A 83 -1.02 -16.41 -10.05
C ARG A 83 0.25 -16.14 -10.83
N ASN A 84 0.65 -14.87 -10.96
CA ASN A 84 1.85 -14.49 -11.70
C ASN A 84 3.11 -15.06 -11.01
N LEU A 85 3.25 -14.86 -9.70
CA LEU A 85 4.46 -15.28 -8.97
C LEU A 85 4.57 -16.81 -8.85
N LEU A 86 3.45 -17.52 -8.68
CA LEU A 86 3.43 -18.98 -8.67
C LEU A 86 3.55 -19.57 -10.09
N GLY A 87 3.00 -18.89 -11.12
CA GLY A 87 3.09 -19.30 -12.52
C GLY A 87 4.49 -19.17 -13.10
N THR A 88 5.27 -18.15 -12.73
CA THR A 88 6.68 -18.03 -13.14
C THR A 88 7.57 -19.10 -12.51
N SER A 89 7.11 -19.76 -11.44
CA SER A 89 7.87 -20.76 -10.68
C SER A 89 7.85 -22.17 -11.30
N ALA A 90 7.64 -22.27 -12.63
CA ALA A 90 7.37 -23.49 -13.39
C ALA A 90 8.41 -24.64 -13.28
N SER A 91 9.52 -24.45 -12.57
CA SER A 91 10.57 -25.45 -12.38
C SER A 91 10.42 -26.32 -11.12
N GLU A 92 9.53 -25.96 -10.18
CA GLU A 92 9.34 -26.70 -8.92
C GLU A 92 8.10 -27.60 -8.95
N LYS A 93 8.12 -28.69 -8.17
CA LYS A 93 6.97 -29.58 -7.91
C LYS A 93 5.88 -28.81 -7.13
N ILE A 94 5.19 -27.90 -7.79
CA ILE A 94 4.07 -27.16 -7.23
C ILE A 94 2.81 -27.97 -7.52
N LYS A 95 2.04 -28.29 -6.47
CA LYS A 95 0.71 -28.85 -6.68
C LYS A 95 -0.14 -27.75 -7.34
N ALA A 96 -0.72 -28.03 -8.51
CA ALA A 96 -1.54 -27.06 -9.21
C ALA A 96 -2.69 -26.60 -8.31
N LEU A 97 -2.71 -25.30 -7.98
CA LEU A 97 -3.76 -24.71 -7.17
C LEU A 97 -5.01 -24.45 -8.04
N THR A 98 -6.17 -24.72 -7.47
CA THR A 98 -7.48 -24.45 -8.08
C THR A 98 -7.81 -22.96 -8.02
N LYS A 99 -8.82 -22.53 -8.80
CA LYS A 99 -9.28 -21.13 -8.81
C LYS A 99 -9.72 -20.65 -7.42
N ASP A 100 -10.36 -21.52 -6.64
CA ASP A 100 -10.85 -21.17 -5.31
C ASP A 100 -9.73 -21.09 -4.28
N GLU A 101 -8.66 -21.86 -4.44
CA GLU A 101 -7.47 -21.76 -3.60
C GLU A 101 -6.72 -20.43 -3.82
N TYR A 102 -6.63 -19.96 -5.07
CA TYR A 102 -6.10 -18.63 -5.36
C TYR A 102 -6.95 -17.52 -4.74
N ARG A 103 -8.28 -17.62 -4.84
CA ARG A 103 -9.19 -16.68 -4.18
C ARG A 103 -9.03 -16.70 -2.66
N HIS A 104 -8.81 -17.88 -2.08
CA HIS A 104 -8.55 -18.00 -0.65
C HIS A 104 -7.22 -17.34 -0.25
N LEU A 105 -6.15 -17.53 -1.01
CA LEU A 105 -4.88 -16.83 -0.76
C LEU A 105 -5.00 -15.31 -0.96
N ALA A 106 -5.89 -14.88 -1.85
CA ALA A 106 -6.17 -13.47 -2.11
C ALA A 106 -7.05 -12.81 -1.03
N SER A 107 -7.74 -13.58 -0.18
CA SER A 107 -8.54 -13.00 0.91
C SER A 107 -7.68 -12.41 2.03
N TYR A 108 -6.43 -12.85 2.17
CA TYR A 108 -5.47 -12.22 3.08
C TYR A 108 -5.07 -10.84 2.56
N VAL A 109 -5.15 -9.81 3.41
CA VAL A 109 -4.80 -8.42 3.07
C VAL A 109 -3.28 -8.27 3.09
N LEU A 110 -2.64 -8.63 1.98
CA LEU A 110 -1.18 -8.63 1.84
C LEU A 110 -0.74 -7.68 0.72
N ASN A 111 0.38 -6.99 0.94
CA ASN A 111 1.08 -6.29 -0.13
C ASN A 111 1.91 -7.27 -1.00
N GLY A 112 2.37 -6.81 -2.16
CA GLY A 112 3.14 -7.64 -3.10
C GLY A 112 4.41 -8.23 -2.50
N ARG A 113 5.08 -7.52 -1.56
CA ARG A 113 6.28 -7.99 -0.87
C ARG A 113 5.95 -9.14 0.08
N GLN A 114 4.88 -9.01 0.86
CA GLN A 114 4.40 -10.08 1.75
C GLN A 114 3.98 -11.32 0.97
N ILE A 115 3.29 -11.16 -0.17
CA ILE A 115 2.92 -12.30 -1.04
C ILE A 115 4.19 -13.02 -1.53
N LYS A 116 5.16 -12.28 -2.08
CA LYS A 116 6.43 -12.85 -2.55
C LYS A 116 7.17 -13.57 -1.43
N ASN A 117 7.28 -12.96 -0.25
CA ASN A 117 7.95 -13.55 0.91
C ASN A 117 7.23 -14.82 1.39
N SER A 118 5.90 -14.83 1.37
CA SER A 118 5.10 -16.02 1.73
C SER A 118 5.35 -17.18 0.76
N ILE A 119 5.47 -16.89 -0.54
CA ILE A 119 5.85 -17.91 -1.54
C ILE A 119 7.25 -18.44 -1.27
N LEU A 120 8.23 -17.55 -1.05
CA LEU A 120 9.62 -17.95 -0.80
C LEU A 120 9.74 -18.82 0.46
N LEU A 121 9.09 -18.43 1.55
CA LEU A 121 9.05 -19.21 2.78
C LEU A 121 8.33 -20.55 2.58
N GLY A 122 7.19 -20.55 1.89
CA GLY A 122 6.46 -21.78 1.58
C GLY A 122 7.28 -22.77 0.77
N LYS A 123 8.05 -22.29 -0.22
CA LYS A 123 8.97 -23.10 -1.00
C LYS A 123 10.11 -23.67 -0.15
N ALA A 124 10.71 -22.86 0.70
CA ALA A 124 11.77 -23.31 1.61
C ALA A 124 11.27 -24.44 2.52
N LEU A 125 10.09 -24.28 3.12
CA LEU A 125 9.45 -25.30 3.96
C LEU A 125 9.11 -26.58 3.20
N SER A 126 8.65 -26.46 1.96
CA SER A 126 8.31 -27.62 1.11
C SER A 126 9.57 -28.41 0.74
N LYS A 127 10.65 -27.69 0.40
CA LYS A 127 11.95 -28.29 0.08
C LYS A 127 12.57 -29.01 1.28
N GLU A 128 12.50 -28.42 2.48
CA GLU A 128 12.97 -29.04 3.72
C GLU A 128 12.23 -30.34 4.03
N ARG A 129 10.91 -30.37 3.77
CA ARG A 129 10.04 -31.53 4.02
C ARG A 129 10.06 -32.58 2.91
N GLY A 130 10.65 -32.27 1.76
CA GLY A 130 10.59 -33.12 0.57
C GLY A 130 9.19 -33.26 -0.04
N GLU A 131 8.28 -32.35 0.28
CA GLU A 131 6.89 -32.35 -0.16
C GLU A 131 6.65 -31.31 -1.28
N PRO A 132 5.66 -31.51 -2.16
CA PRO A 132 5.28 -30.49 -3.12
C PRO A 132 4.68 -29.27 -2.41
N LEU A 133 4.86 -28.08 -3.00
CA LEU A 133 4.25 -26.86 -2.47
C LEU A 133 2.73 -26.99 -2.51
N SER A 134 2.10 -26.95 -1.33
CA SER A 134 0.67 -27.10 -1.13
C SER A 134 0.04 -25.83 -0.53
N LEU A 135 -1.28 -25.70 -0.63
CA LEU A 135 -2.02 -24.62 0.00
C LEU A 135 -1.75 -24.52 1.50
N VAL A 136 -1.69 -25.66 2.20
CA VAL A 136 -1.45 -25.69 3.66
C VAL A 136 -0.08 -25.08 3.99
N THR A 137 0.95 -25.39 3.21
CA THR A 137 2.28 -24.80 3.42
C THR A 137 2.29 -23.31 3.13
N LEU A 138 1.56 -22.86 2.11
CA LEU A 138 1.41 -21.44 1.77
C LEU A 138 0.64 -20.67 2.85
N GLU A 139 -0.45 -21.21 3.39
CA GLU A 139 -1.19 -20.59 4.50
C GLU A 139 -0.33 -20.42 5.74
N ARG A 140 0.49 -21.44 6.07
CA ARG A 140 1.43 -21.36 7.18
C ARG A 140 2.47 -20.27 6.95
N ALA A 141 3.00 -20.18 5.73
CA ALA A 141 3.95 -19.13 5.37
C ALA A 141 3.31 -17.74 5.42
N VAL A 142 2.07 -17.58 4.93
CA VAL A 142 1.30 -16.33 5.03
C VAL A 142 1.13 -15.91 6.48
N ARG A 143 0.72 -16.82 7.38
CA ARG A 143 0.57 -16.50 8.81
C ARG A 143 1.88 -16.07 9.46
N ALA A 144 2.99 -16.70 9.09
CA ALA A 144 4.31 -16.34 9.59
C ALA A 144 4.78 -14.95 9.07
N VAL A 145 4.45 -14.59 7.83
CA VAL A 145 4.87 -13.33 7.20
C VAL A 145 3.96 -12.15 7.56
N ALA A 146 2.65 -12.37 7.66
CA ALA A 146 1.66 -11.34 7.97
C ALA A 146 1.54 -11.06 9.49
N GLY A 147 1.95 -12.01 10.33
CA GLY A 147 1.68 -11.97 11.76
C GLY A 147 0.23 -12.35 12.09
N GLU A 148 -0.01 -12.83 13.31
CA GLU A 148 -1.30 -13.43 13.71
C GLU A 148 -2.50 -12.48 13.66
N ARG A 149 -2.27 -11.16 13.59
CA ARG A 149 -3.33 -10.13 13.63
C ARG A 149 -4.09 -10.00 12.30
N GLU A 150 -3.42 -10.07 11.15
CA GLU A 150 -4.05 -9.89 9.82
C GLU A 150 -4.76 -11.17 9.34
N ALA A 151 -4.33 -12.36 9.80
CA ALA A 151 -4.96 -13.63 9.43
C ALA A 151 -6.29 -13.90 10.16
N ALA A 152 -6.56 -13.20 11.26
CA ALA A 152 -7.76 -13.39 12.08
C ALA A 152 -9.01 -12.71 11.50
N GLU A 153 -8.86 -11.57 10.81
CA GLU A 153 -9.97 -10.82 10.22
C GLU A 153 -10.72 -11.63 9.15
N THR A 154 -9.99 -12.44 8.37
CA THR A 154 -10.56 -13.36 7.37
C THR A 154 -11.42 -14.48 7.98
N ARG A 155 -11.22 -14.83 9.26
CA ARG A 155 -12.01 -15.87 9.94
C ARG A 155 -13.34 -15.33 10.45
N THR A 156 -13.40 -14.06 10.85
CA THR A 156 -14.61 -13.42 11.39
C THR A 156 -15.69 -13.24 10.32
N GLU A 157 -15.31 -12.93 9.07
CA GLU A 157 -16.25 -12.81 7.94
C GLU A 157 -16.92 -14.14 7.54
N ARG A 158 -16.21 -15.27 7.72
CA ARG A 158 -16.75 -16.62 7.46
C ARG A 158 -17.79 -17.06 8.50
N ILE A 159 -17.76 -16.52 9.71
CA ILE A 159 -18.74 -16.85 10.75
C ILE A 159 -20.02 -16.02 10.52
N HIS A 160 -19.90 -14.75 10.14
CA HIS A 160 -21.05 -13.87 9.92
C HIS A 160 -21.86 -14.19 8.65
N SER A 161 -21.26 -14.88 7.67
CA SER A 161 -21.95 -15.31 6.43
C SER A 161 -22.77 -16.59 6.60
N ARG A 162 -22.82 -17.18 7.81
CA ARG A 162 -23.52 -18.44 8.10
C ARG A 162 -24.76 -18.31 8.98
N GLU A 163 -25.02 -17.12 9.53
CA GLU A 163 -26.22 -16.83 10.32
C GLU A 163 -27.12 -15.87 9.55
N SER A 164 -28.09 -16.42 8.82
CA SER A 164 -29.26 -15.66 8.36
C SER A 164 -30.21 -15.45 9.55
N PRO A 165 -30.53 -14.22 9.98
CA PRO A 165 -31.55 -14.03 11.01
C PRO A 165 -32.94 -14.01 10.36
N SER A 166 -33.66 -15.14 10.46
CA SER A 166 -35.11 -15.19 10.27
C SER A 166 -35.82 -14.88 11.60
N ALA A 167 -36.70 -13.86 11.58
CA ALA A 167 -37.55 -13.36 12.68
C ALA A 167 -36.74 -12.76 13.85
N TRP A 168 -37.03 -11.63 14.51
CA TRP A 168 -38.24 -10.98 15.03
C TRP A 168 -38.11 -9.46 14.73
N GLY A 169 -39.13 -8.60 14.54
CA GLY A 169 -40.40 -8.50 15.23
C GLY A 169 -40.40 -7.35 16.27
N SER A 170 -40.63 -6.12 15.81
CA SER A 170 -41.18 -4.93 16.52
C SER A 170 -40.49 -4.27 17.74
N SER A 171 -40.42 -2.93 17.64
CA SER A 171 -40.46 -1.88 18.67
C SER A 171 -39.25 -1.66 19.62
N GLY A 172 -38.74 -0.43 19.62
CA GLY A 172 -37.90 0.09 20.71
C GLY A 172 -36.99 1.24 20.29
N VAL A 173 -37.47 2.48 20.42
CA VAL A 173 -36.70 3.73 20.31
C VAL A 173 -35.74 3.84 21.50
N VAL A 174 -34.45 4.16 21.25
CA VAL A 174 -33.62 4.93 22.19
C VAL A 174 -32.67 5.83 21.41
N ASN A 175 -32.57 7.08 21.83
CA ASN A 175 -31.87 8.17 21.12
C ASN A 175 -30.81 8.84 22.02
N PHE A 176 -29.75 9.33 21.36
CA PHE A 176 -28.74 10.36 21.73
C PHE A 176 -27.66 10.09 22.81
N PRO A 177 -26.50 10.83 22.82
CA PRO A 177 -26.14 12.03 22.04
C PRO A 177 -24.80 12.01 21.26
N ALA A 178 -24.74 12.78 20.18
CA ALA A 178 -23.49 13.17 19.49
C ALA A 178 -22.98 14.51 20.06
N ALA A 179 -21.75 14.53 20.56
CA ALA A 179 -21.07 15.71 21.05
C ALA A 179 -20.15 16.32 19.98
N GLY A 180 -20.44 17.56 19.59
CA GLY A 180 -19.49 18.66 19.46
C GLY A 180 -18.41 18.59 18.37
N ARG A 181 -18.60 19.35 17.28
CA ARG A 181 -17.49 20.03 16.62
C ARG A 181 -17.88 21.47 16.29
N LEU A 182 -17.14 22.39 16.90
CA LEU A 182 -17.16 23.82 16.66
C LEU A 182 -16.77 24.11 15.21
N THR A 183 -17.57 24.89 14.51
CA THR A 183 -17.18 25.58 13.28
C THR A 183 -17.22 27.07 13.54
N MET A 184 -16.06 27.73 13.53
CA MET A 184 -15.97 29.16 13.30
C MET A 184 -15.92 29.40 11.79
N SER A 185 -16.83 30.23 11.30
CA SER A 185 -16.81 30.81 9.95
C SER A 185 -16.43 32.29 10.02
N PRO A 186 -15.90 32.88 8.94
CA PRO A 186 -15.17 34.14 8.96
C PRO A 186 -16.09 35.38 8.94
N LEU A 187 -15.54 36.47 9.44
CA LEU A 187 -16.11 37.82 9.43
C LEU A 187 -16.16 38.38 8.00
N GLU A 188 -17.36 38.56 7.45
CA GLU A 188 -17.62 39.54 6.40
C GLU A 188 -18.34 40.75 7.02
N GLY A 189 -17.83 41.94 6.71
CA GLY A 189 -18.34 43.21 7.20
C GLY A 189 -19.50 43.74 6.37
N SER A 190 -20.37 44.50 7.05
CA SER A 190 -21.05 45.65 6.47
C SER A 190 -21.67 46.46 7.62
N PHE A 191 -21.06 47.60 7.93
CA PHE A 191 -21.69 48.66 8.72
C PHE A 191 -21.47 49.97 7.97
N ALA A 192 -22.53 50.47 7.35
CA ALA A 192 -22.68 51.88 7.02
C ALA A 192 -23.15 52.63 8.28
N PRO A 193 -22.84 53.94 8.38
CA PRO A 193 -23.87 54.84 8.91
C PRO A 193 -23.98 56.18 8.16
N HIS A 194 -25.23 56.65 8.13
CA HIS A 194 -25.76 58.02 8.01
C HIS A 194 -25.37 58.91 6.83
#